data_AF-A0AAV8V2J3-F1
#
_entry.id   AF-A0AAV8V2J3-F1
#
_cell.length_a   1.000
_cell.length_b   1.000
_cell.length_c   1.000
_cell.angle_alpha   90.00
_cell.angle_beta   90.00
_cell.angle_gamma   90.00
#
_symmetry.space_group_name_H-M   'P 1'
#
loop_
_entity.id
_entity.type
_entity.pdbx_description
1 polymer ?
#
loop_
_entity_poly.entity_id
_entity_poly.type
_entity_poly.pdbx_seq_one_letter_code
_entity_poly.pdbx_strand_id
1 'polypeptide(L)'
;MAGGSVGRKRLRNKARRWRRKHYKPPSIVAPRMDVVKVSAHGMIKAPDWVSVVKMNPPVLKFLKAKIPGKLEYPEDQLRNKFFEVYPETRQAPINPRALSMPNRHISDKFVHNQMLLLKKGVSVEKSFEMVSTQMAKELRGSTAGTDIYASLLNPRIKDYYTRVFMASWADSSRDKFLYKRITGDAPRGLEITLEDVLRPSFAADYAEEGDAVDTEEGKDQKESTPDNSLGKESKGGD
;
A
#
# COMPACT_ATOMS: atom_id res chain seq x y z
N MET A 1 -31.93 47.82 -11.69
CA MET A 1 -31.71 47.20 -13.01
C MET A 1 -30.79 45.98 -12.87
N ALA A 2 -31.33 44.77 -12.72
CA ALA A 2 -30.55 43.54 -12.53
C ALA A 2 -31.09 42.42 -13.43
N GLY A 3 -30.76 42.44 -14.72
CA GLY A 3 -31.29 41.50 -15.72
C GLY A 3 -30.28 40.97 -16.74
N GLY A 4 -28.97 41.21 -16.56
CA GLY A 4 -27.97 40.96 -17.61
C GLY A 4 -27.14 39.67 -17.52
N SER A 5 -27.25 38.90 -16.43
CA SER A 5 -26.27 37.83 -16.11
C SER A 5 -26.58 36.48 -16.78
N VAL A 6 -27.86 36.12 -16.92
CA VAL A 6 -28.27 34.77 -17.34
C VAL A 6 -28.10 34.56 -18.86
N GLY A 7 -28.37 35.59 -19.67
CA GLY A 7 -28.22 35.53 -21.14
C GLY A 7 -26.77 35.34 -21.61
N ARG A 8 -25.80 35.99 -20.94
CA ARG A 8 -24.37 35.89 -21.29
C ARG A 8 -23.80 34.49 -21.03
N LYS A 9 -24.28 33.78 -20.00
CA LYS A 9 -23.85 32.39 -19.71
C LYS A 9 -24.33 31.41 -20.79
N ARG A 10 -25.57 31.55 -21.28
CA ARG A 10 -26.12 30.68 -22.34
C ARG A 10 -25.37 30.83 -23.67
N LEU A 11 -25.05 32.07 -24.08
CA LEU A 11 -24.27 32.35 -25.29
C LEU A 11 -22.84 31.78 -25.22
N ARG A 12 -22.15 31.92 -24.07
CA ARG A 12 -20.82 31.31 -23.88
C ARG A 12 -20.83 29.78 -24.00
N ASN A 13 -21.85 29.12 -23.45
CA ASN A 13 -21.97 27.67 -23.52
C ASN A 13 -22.25 27.18 -24.95
N LYS A 14 -23.09 27.89 -25.71
CA LYS A 14 -23.39 27.54 -27.12
C LYS A 14 -22.14 27.70 -28.01
N ALA A 15 -21.37 28.78 -27.81
CA ALA A 15 -20.11 29.00 -28.53
C ALA A 15 -19.04 27.93 -28.19
N ARG A 16 -18.92 27.51 -26.92
CA ARG A 16 -18.02 26.40 -26.53
C ARG A 16 -18.41 25.08 -27.18
N ARG A 17 -19.71 24.75 -27.22
CA ARG A 17 -20.22 23.51 -27.85
C ARG A 17 -19.94 23.50 -29.35
N TRP A 18 -20.16 24.64 -30.03
CA TRP A 18 -19.88 24.78 -31.45
C TRP A 18 -18.38 24.64 -31.76
N ARG A 19 -17.50 25.31 -30.99
CA ARG A 19 -16.04 25.14 -31.14
C ARG A 19 -15.61 23.69 -30.96
N ARG A 20 -16.12 22.96 -29.96
CA ARG A 20 -15.77 21.54 -29.78
C ARG A 20 -16.24 20.66 -30.95
N LYS A 21 -17.34 21.01 -31.61
CA LYS A 21 -17.90 20.22 -32.71
C LYS A 21 -17.22 20.50 -34.05
N HIS A 22 -16.78 21.74 -34.28
CA HIS A 22 -16.29 22.19 -35.58
C HIS A 22 -14.81 22.58 -35.61
N TYR A 23 -14.21 22.93 -34.47
CA TYR A 23 -12.78 23.20 -34.39
C TYR A 23 -12.05 21.91 -34.02
N LYS A 24 -11.55 21.20 -35.04
CA LYS A 24 -10.43 20.29 -34.82
C LYS A 24 -9.19 21.19 -34.73
N PRO A 25 -8.52 21.29 -33.59
CA PRO A 25 -7.25 22.01 -33.56
C PRO A 25 -6.36 21.41 -34.66
N PRO A 26 -5.64 22.22 -35.44
CA PRO A 26 -4.61 21.68 -36.32
C PRO A 26 -3.75 20.77 -35.46
N SER A 27 -3.58 19.51 -35.85
CA SER A 27 -2.72 18.61 -35.09
C SER A 27 -1.32 19.20 -35.16
N ILE A 28 -0.90 19.89 -34.10
CA ILE A 28 0.45 20.50 -33.97
C ILE A 28 1.55 19.42 -34.01
N VAL A 29 1.16 18.14 -34.04
CA VAL A 29 2.04 17.05 -34.44
C VAL A 29 2.32 17.20 -35.93
N ALA A 30 3.32 18.02 -36.27
CA ALA A 30 3.99 17.95 -37.56
C ALA A 30 4.28 16.46 -37.85
N PRO A 31 4.03 15.98 -39.06
CA PRO A 31 4.31 14.59 -39.39
C PRO A 31 5.76 14.32 -39.01
N ARG A 32 5.97 13.39 -38.06
CA ARG A 32 7.31 12.99 -37.65
C ARG A 32 8.01 12.50 -38.91
N MET A 33 8.99 13.26 -39.37
CA MET A 33 9.82 12.84 -40.50
C MET A 33 10.49 11.53 -40.14
N ASP A 34 10.27 10.52 -40.95
CA ASP A 34 10.94 9.23 -40.82
C ASP A 34 12.40 9.42 -41.28
N VAL A 35 13.28 9.71 -40.32
CA VAL A 35 14.71 10.00 -40.54
C VAL A 35 15.38 8.88 -41.32
N VAL A 36 14.93 7.63 -41.14
CA VAL A 36 15.47 6.47 -41.87
C VAL A 36 15.09 6.55 -43.35
N LYS A 37 13.84 6.92 -43.68
CA LYS A 37 13.41 7.11 -45.07
C LYS A 37 14.07 8.32 -45.71
N VAL A 38 14.10 9.45 -45.01
CA VAL A 38 14.64 10.71 -45.56
C VAL A 38 16.15 10.60 -45.81
N SER A 39 16.89 9.92 -44.93
CA SER A 39 18.31 9.63 -45.16
C SER A 39 18.53 8.60 -46.28
N ALA A 40 17.66 7.60 -46.42
CA ALA A 40 17.75 6.63 -47.52
C ALA A 40 17.52 7.26 -48.91
N HIS A 41 16.72 8.33 -48.99
CA HIS A 41 16.52 9.10 -50.22
C HIS A 41 17.60 10.17 -50.48
N GLY A 42 18.63 10.26 -49.64
CA GLY A 42 19.71 11.24 -49.80
C GLY A 42 19.33 12.69 -49.50
N MET A 43 18.15 12.93 -48.90
CA MET A 43 17.70 14.29 -48.56
C MET A 43 18.46 14.86 -47.35
N ILE A 44 18.98 14.00 -46.48
CA ILE A 44 19.81 14.36 -45.31
C ILE A 44 20.96 13.35 -45.17
N LYS A 45 22.10 13.79 -44.61
CA LYS A 45 23.17 12.88 -44.19
C LYS A 45 22.64 11.95 -43.10
N ALA A 46 22.82 10.64 -43.27
CA ALA A 46 22.41 9.66 -42.26
C ALA A 46 23.21 9.87 -40.96
N PRO A 47 22.55 10.09 -39.81
CA PRO A 47 23.25 10.17 -38.54
C PRO A 47 23.71 8.78 -38.06
N ASP A 48 24.80 8.74 -37.28
CA ASP A 48 25.52 7.49 -36.97
C ASP A 48 24.64 6.43 -36.30
N TRP A 49 23.69 6.86 -35.47
CA TRP A 49 22.74 5.97 -34.78
C TRP A 49 21.81 5.21 -35.74
N VAL A 50 21.61 5.68 -36.98
CA VAL A 50 20.76 4.97 -37.98
C VAL A 50 21.35 3.61 -38.32
N SER A 51 22.67 3.47 -38.33
CA SER A 51 23.33 2.17 -38.56
C SER A 51 23.04 1.20 -37.41
N VAL A 52 23.13 1.67 -36.16
CA VAL A 52 22.83 0.90 -34.95
C VAL A 52 21.36 0.49 -34.90
N VAL A 53 20.43 1.38 -35.26
CA VAL A 53 18.99 1.08 -35.33
C VAL A 53 18.67 0.10 -36.46
N LYS A 54 19.41 0.13 -37.57
CA LYS A 54 19.26 -0.88 -38.64
C LYS A 54 19.74 -2.26 -38.20
N MET A 55 20.84 -2.32 -37.44
CA MET A 55 21.35 -3.57 -36.87
C MET A 55 20.46 -4.11 -35.75
N ASN A 56 19.93 -3.21 -34.92
CA ASN A 56 19.10 -3.52 -33.76
C ASN A 56 17.78 -2.72 -33.84
N PRO A 57 16.86 -3.10 -34.74
CA PRO A 57 15.60 -2.40 -34.87
C PRO A 57 14.79 -2.55 -33.57
N PRO A 58 14.09 -1.49 -33.11
CA PRO A 58 13.22 -1.61 -31.97
C PRO A 58 12.14 -2.65 -32.24
N VAL A 59 11.85 -3.50 -31.25
CA VAL A 59 10.87 -4.60 -31.35
C VAL A 59 9.46 -4.06 -31.66
N LEU A 60 9.19 -2.79 -31.36
CA LEU A 60 7.87 -2.19 -31.48
C LEU A 60 7.67 -1.54 -32.86
N LYS A 61 6.87 -2.18 -33.70
CA LYS A 61 6.07 -1.43 -34.69
C LYS A 61 5.06 -0.63 -33.87
N PHE A 62 4.98 0.69 -34.07
CA PHE A 62 3.93 1.55 -33.50
C PHE A 62 2.56 1.18 -34.09
N LEU A 63 2.08 -0.02 -33.75
CA LEU A 63 0.70 -0.42 -33.97
C LEU A 63 -0.13 0.51 -33.11
N LYS A 64 -1.16 1.12 -33.72
CA LYS A 64 -2.14 1.96 -33.02
C LYS A 64 -2.43 1.32 -31.67
N ALA A 65 -2.01 1.98 -30.60
CA ALA A 65 -2.07 1.41 -29.26
C ALA A 65 -3.51 0.99 -28.99
N LYS A 66 -3.78 -0.32 -29.03
CA LYS A 66 -5.06 -0.84 -28.58
C LYS A 66 -5.10 -0.56 -27.08
N ILE A 67 -6.20 0.05 -26.61
CA ILE A 67 -6.42 0.20 -25.18
C ILE A 67 -6.37 -1.22 -24.60
N PRO A 68 -5.46 -1.51 -23.65
CA PRO A 68 -5.40 -2.84 -23.07
C PRO A 68 -6.75 -3.18 -22.43
N GLY A 69 -7.17 -4.44 -22.56
CA GLY A 69 -8.36 -4.93 -21.89
C GLY A 69 -8.25 -4.79 -20.37
N LYS A 70 -9.39 -4.76 -19.67
CA LYS A 70 -9.40 -4.77 -18.22
C LYS A 70 -8.87 -6.12 -17.72
N LEU A 71 -7.90 -6.08 -16.82
CA LEU A 71 -7.36 -7.25 -16.15
C LEU A 71 -8.27 -7.58 -14.97
N GLU A 72 -8.89 -8.77 -14.99
CA GLU A 72 -9.78 -9.24 -13.93
C GLU A 72 -9.32 -10.62 -13.46
N TYR A 73 -9.21 -10.79 -12.15
CA TYR A 73 -8.88 -12.05 -11.52
C TYR A 73 -10.12 -12.66 -10.87
N PRO A 74 -10.26 -13.99 -10.84
CA PRO A 74 -11.40 -14.64 -10.18
C PRO A 74 -11.48 -14.29 -8.68
N GLU A 75 -10.34 -14.04 -8.04
CA GLU A 75 -10.24 -13.59 -6.65
C GLU A 75 -10.89 -12.22 -6.42
N ASP A 76 -10.97 -11.35 -7.44
CA ASP A 76 -11.52 -10.00 -7.30
C ASP A 76 -13.01 -10.04 -6.96
N GLN A 77 -13.75 -11.02 -7.49
CA GLN A 77 -15.16 -11.22 -7.18
C GLN A 77 -15.36 -11.61 -5.71
N LEU A 78 -14.47 -12.46 -5.17
CA LEU A 78 -14.53 -12.88 -3.78
C LEU A 78 -14.16 -11.73 -2.83
N ARG A 79 -13.17 -10.90 -3.19
CA ARG A 79 -12.84 -9.67 -2.44
C ARG A 79 -13.99 -8.69 -2.41
N ASN A 80 -14.65 -8.47 -3.54
CA ASN A 80 -15.78 -7.54 -3.62
C ASN A 80 -16.92 -7.98 -2.68
N LYS A 81 -17.30 -9.27 -2.71
CA LYS A 81 -18.28 -9.84 -1.77
C LYS A 81 -17.84 -9.67 -0.31
N PHE A 82 -16.57 -9.92 -0.01
CA PHE A 82 -16.03 -9.70 1.33
C PHE A 82 -16.17 -8.23 1.77
N PHE A 83 -15.83 -7.27 0.91
CA PHE A 83 -15.94 -5.84 1.21
C PHE A 83 -17.37 -5.29 1.22
N GLU A 84 -18.32 -5.98 0.59
CA GLU A 84 -19.75 -5.68 0.70
C GLU A 84 -20.29 -6.09 2.08
N VAL A 85 -19.85 -7.24 2.59
CA VAL A 85 -20.28 -7.75 3.91
C VAL A 85 -19.52 -7.04 5.05
N TYR A 86 -18.24 -6.72 4.86
CA TYR A 86 -17.38 -6.11 5.87
C TYR A 86 -16.77 -4.79 5.38
N PRO A 87 -17.56 -3.70 5.24
CA PRO A 87 -17.08 -2.43 4.70
C PRO A 87 -15.97 -1.78 5.53
N GLU A 88 -15.99 -1.98 6.85
CA GLU A 88 -14.97 -1.53 7.81
C GLU A 88 -13.55 -1.96 7.41
N THR A 89 -13.42 -3.15 6.83
CA THR A 89 -12.12 -3.75 6.48
C THR A 89 -11.41 -3.06 5.32
N ARG A 90 -12.08 -2.13 4.62
CA ARG A 90 -11.44 -1.32 3.56
C ARG A 90 -10.39 -0.37 4.11
N GLN A 91 -10.47 -0.02 5.41
CA GLN A 91 -9.53 0.88 6.08
C GLN A 91 -8.37 0.12 6.73
N ALA A 92 -8.37 -1.22 6.70
CA ALA A 92 -7.33 -2.01 7.33
C ALA A 92 -5.96 -1.76 6.63
N PRO A 93 -4.86 -1.67 7.41
CA PRO A 93 -3.56 -1.35 6.85
C PRO A 93 -3.07 -2.50 5.97
N ILE A 94 -2.54 -2.15 4.80
CA ILE A 94 -1.92 -3.12 3.88
C ILE A 94 -0.44 -3.21 4.21
N ASN A 95 0.08 -4.44 4.34
CA ASN A 95 1.50 -4.69 4.49
C ASN A 95 2.14 -4.98 3.11
N PRO A 96 2.77 -3.99 2.44
CA PRO A 96 3.36 -4.19 1.12
C PRO A 96 4.63 -5.06 1.16
N ARG A 97 5.24 -5.25 2.33
CA ARG A 97 6.47 -6.05 2.48
C ARG A 97 6.19 -7.55 2.63
N ALA A 98 4.93 -7.94 2.86
CA ALA A 98 4.58 -9.34 3.02
C ALA A 98 4.74 -10.09 1.67
N LEU A 99 5.60 -11.11 1.67
CA LEU A 99 5.87 -11.95 0.50
C LEU A 99 4.64 -12.80 0.13
N SER A 100 3.97 -13.34 1.14
CA SER A 100 2.78 -14.18 0.97
C SER A 100 1.48 -13.36 0.98
N MET A 101 0.59 -13.64 0.04
CA MET A 101 -0.75 -13.04 -0.05
C MET A 101 -1.52 -12.99 1.29
N PRO A 102 -1.67 -14.09 2.06
CA PRO A 102 -2.47 -14.06 3.30
C PRO A 102 -1.92 -13.14 4.40
N ASN A 103 -0.67 -12.69 4.30
CA ASN A 103 -0.04 -11.80 5.28
C ASN A 103 -0.06 -10.32 4.86
N ARG A 104 -0.57 -10.00 3.66
CA ARG A 104 -0.63 -8.63 3.13
C ARG A 104 -1.82 -7.85 3.67
N HIS A 105 -2.99 -8.47 3.67
CA HIS A 105 -4.24 -7.84 4.05
C HIS A 105 -5.26 -8.88 4.52
N ILE A 106 -6.21 -8.48 5.36
CA ILE A 106 -7.24 -9.39 5.89
C ILE A 106 -8.12 -9.99 4.79
N SER A 107 -8.43 -9.21 3.75
CA SER A 107 -9.16 -9.71 2.57
C SER A 107 -8.37 -10.78 1.83
N ASP A 108 -7.05 -10.65 1.76
CA ASP A 108 -6.19 -11.60 1.04
C ASP A 108 -6.15 -12.93 1.79
N LYS A 109 -6.09 -12.87 3.12
CA LYS A 109 -6.22 -14.05 3.99
C LYS A 109 -7.57 -14.74 3.80
N PHE A 110 -8.65 -13.96 3.83
CA PHE A 110 -10.01 -14.47 3.63
C PHE A 110 -10.15 -15.19 2.29
N VAL A 111 -9.76 -14.52 1.20
CA VAL A 111 -9.87 -15.06 -0.16
C VAL A 111 -8.97 -16.27 -0.36
N HIS A 112 -7.76 -16.25 0.20
CA HIS A 112 -6.88 -17.41 0.17
C HIS A 112 -7.53 -18.64 0.80
N ASN A 113 -8.07 -18.50 2.01
CA ASN A 113 -8.76 -19.59 2.71
C ASN A 113 -10.01 -20.06 1.96
N GLN A 114 -10.78 -19.13 1.40
CA GLN A 114 -11.96 -19.47 0.60
C GLN A 114 -11.57 -20.26 -0.66
N MET A 115 -10.53 -19.82 -1.37
CA MET A 115 -10.00 -20.53 -2.54
C MET A 115 -9.50 -21.94 -2.20
N LEU A 116 -8.92 -22.15 -1.01
CA LEU A 116 -8.55 -23.50 -0.55
C LEU A 116 -9.76 -24.41 -0.36
N LEU A 117 -10.89 -23.88 0.13
CA LEU A 117 -12.13 -24.65 0.26
C LEU A 117 -12.81 -24.90 -1.09
N LEU A 118 -12.79 -23.91 -1.99
CA LEU A 118 -13.31 -24.07 -3.36
C LEU A 118 -12.56 -25.17 -4.12
N LYS A 119 -11.23 -25.24 -3.96
CA LYS A 119 -10.40 -26.33 -4.52
C LYS A 119 -10.77 -27.72 -3.97
N LYS A 120 -11.36 -27.80 -2.78
CA LYS A 120 -11.87 -29.04 -2.18
C LYS A 120 -13.31 -29.37 -2.61
N GLY A 121 -13.90 -28.59 -3.53
CA GLY A 121 -15.26 -28.81 -4.03
C GLY A 121 -16.37 -28.25 -3.13
N VAL A 122 -16.02 -27.40 -2.15
CA VAL A 122 -17.04 -26.71 -1.33
C VAL A 122 -17.69 -25.62 -2.17
N SER A 123 -19.01 -25.41 -2.00
CA SER A 123 -19.72 -24.33 -2.68
C SER A 123 -19.24 -22.94 -2.25
N VAL A 124 -19.45 -21.93 -3.09
CA VAL A 124 -19.01 -20.55 -2.81
C VAL A 124 -19.65 -19.98 -1.55
N GLU A 125 -20.93 -20.24 -1.33
CA GLU A 125 -21.66 -19.77 -0.15
C GLU A 125 -21.20 -20.47 1.13
N LYS A 126 -21.11 -21.80 1.10
CA LYS A 126 -20.66 -22.59 2.26
C LYS A 126 -19.20 -22.28 2.61
N SER A 127 -18.34 -22.10 1.61
CA SER A 127 -16.94 -21.69 1.86
C SER A 127 -16.86 -20.29 2.45
N PHE A 128 -17.72 -19.36 2.03
CA PHE A 128 -17.80 -18.02 2.61
C PHE A 128 -18.17 -18.07 4.10
N GLU A 129 -19.21 -18.84 4.46
CA GLU A 129 -19.65 -19.03 5.86
C GLU A 129 -18.59 -19.69 6.74
N MET A 130 -17.91 -20.72 6.22
CA MET A 130 -16.85 -21.40 6.95
C MET A 130 -15.67 -20.47 7.24
N VAL A 131 -15.25 -19.67 6.25
CA VAL A 131 -14.13 -18.75 6.44
C VAL A 131 -14.53 -17.56 7.30
N SER A 132 -15.77 -17.05 7.16
CA SER A 132 -16.24 -15.93 7.99
C SER A 132 -16.33 -16.32 9.47
N THR A 133 -16.82 -17.52 9.78
CA THR A 133 -16.84 -18.05 11.16
C THR A 133 -15.43 -18.28 11.69
N GLN A 134 -14.49 -18.75 10.87
CA GLN A 134 -13.09 -18.89 11.25
C GLN A 134 -12.44 -17.53 11.55
N MET A 135 -12.61 -16.53 10.68
CA MET A 135 -12.05 -15.19 10.90
C MET A 135 -12.69 -14.49 12.10
N ALA A 136 -14.00 -14.66 12.33
CA ALA A 136 -14.66 -14.11 13.50
C ALA A 136 -14.09 -14.68 14.81
N LYS A 137 -13.73 -15.98 14.83
CA LYS A 137 -13.04 -16.61 15.96
C LYS A 137 -11.63 -16.05 16.14
N GLU A 138 -10.88 -15.89 15.05
CA GLU A 138 -9.53 -15.32 15.09
C GLU A 138 -9.53 -13.87 15.58
N LEU A 139 -10.48 -13.04 15.12
CA LEU A 139 -10.63 -11.66 15.56
C LEU A 139 -11.00 -11.57 17.04
N ARG A 140 -11.94 -12.40 17.51
CA ARG A 140 -12.29 -12.48 18.95
C ARG A 140 -11.12 -12.96 19.80
N GLY A 141 -10.37 -13.93 19.30
CA GLY A 141 -9.17 -14.45 19.96
C GLY A 141 -8.02 -13.44 19.97
N SER A 142 -7.87 -12.62 18.93
CA SER A 142 -6.83 -11.59 18.89
C SER A 142 -7.18 -10.37 19.75
N THR A 143 -8.46 -9.98 19.84
CA THR A 143 -8.92 -8.90 20.74
C THR A 143 -8.74 -9.24 22.21
N ALA A 144 -8.57 -10.52 22.57
CA ALA A 144 -8.25 -10.92 23.94
C ALA A 144 -6.78 -10.67 24.35
N GLY A 145 -5.91 -10.21 23.45
CA GLY A 145 -4.50 -9.96 23.79
C GLY A 145 -3.71 -8.99 22.93
N THR A 146 -4.20 -8.57 21.77
CA THR A 146 -3.48 -7.61 20.92
C THR A 146 -4.46 -6.76 20.11
N ASP A 147 -4.53 -5.48 20.44
CA ASP A 147 -4.97 -4.43 19.53
C ASP A 147 -4.10 -4.47 18.27
N ILE A 148 -4.56 -5.15 17.23
CA ILE A 148 -3.89 -5.18 15.91
C ILE A 148 -4.12 -3.86 15.15
N TYR A 149 -5.10 -3.04 15.57
CA TYR A 149 -5.51 -1.83 14.87
C TYR A 149 -5.22 -0.51 15.61
N ALA A 150 -4.73 -0.53 16.85
CA ALA A 150 -4.69 0.67 17.68
C ALA A 150 -3.44 0.75 18.57
N SER A 151 -2.27 0.57 17.98
CA SER A 151 -1.05 1.08 18.60
C SER A 151 -0.42 2.09 17.67
N LEU A 152 -0.70 3.36 17.95
CA LEU A 152 0.03 4.50 17.36
C LEU A 152 1.54 4.43 17.72
N LEU A 153 1.89 3.60 18.69
CA LEU A 153 3.26 3.31 19.10
C LEU A 153 3.92 2.33 18.13
N ASN A 154 4.47 2.83 17.04
CA ASN A 154 5.41 2.08 16.22
C ASN A 154 6.71 1.84 17.04
N PRO A 155 7.07 0.60 17.39
CA PRO A 155 8.25 0.32 18.22
C PRO A 155 9.58 0.69 17.54
N ARG A 156 9.56 1.03 16.25
CA ARG A 156 10.74 1.50 15.50
C ARG A 156 11.01 3.00 15.63
N ILE A 157 10.06 3.78 16.15
CA ILE A 157 10.31 5.19 16.46
C ILE A 157 11.21 5.21 17.70
N LYS A 158 12.48 5.58 17.53
CA LYS A 158 13.45 5.64 18.64
C LYS A 158 13.27 6.89 19.51
N ASP A 159 12.70 7.94 18.95
CA ASP A 159 12.42 9.17 19.67
C ASP A 159 11.40 8.93 20.79
N TYR A 160 11.82 9.25 22.01
CA TYR A 160 11.04 9.09 23.23
C TYR A 160 9.85 10.04 23.26
N TYR A 161 10.04 11.32 22.89
CA TYR A 161 9.00 12.33 22.98
C TYR A 161 7.91 12.11 21.92
N THR A 162 8.30 11.72 20.71
CA THR A 162 7.33 11.31 19.68
C THR A 162 6.50 10.10 20.15
N ARG A 163 7.09 9.13 20.85
CA ARG A 163 6.34 8.00 21.43
C ARG A 163 5.39 8.45 22.54
N VAL A 164 5.83 9.32 23.44
CA VAL A 164 4.99 9.88 24.51
C VAL A 164 3.83 10.70 23.94
N PHE A 165 4.07 11.50 22.91
CA PHE A 165 3.06 12.30 22.21
C PHE A 165 2.03 11.42 21.45
N MET A 166 2.50 10.42 20.71
CA MET A 166 1.59 9.48 20.02
C MET A 166 0.78 8.63 21.00
N ALA A 167 1.37 8.28 22.15
CA ALA A 167 0.69 7.57 23.21
C ALA A 167 -0.33 8.44 23.96
N SER A 168 -0.12 9.76 24.09
CA SER A 168 -1.07 10.67 24.74
C SER A 168 -2.35 10.87 23.92
N TRP A 169 -2.29 10.61 22.61
CA TRP A 169 -3.43 10.63 21.68
C TRP A 169 -4.16 9.29 21.55
N ALA A 170 -3.64 8.23 22.19
CA ALA A 170 -4.17 6.90 22.02
C ALA A 170 -5.29 6.58 23.02
N ASP A 171 -6.47 6.26 22.49
CA ASP A 171 -7.64 5.90 23.31
C ASP A 171 -7.66 4.45 23.80
N SER A 172 -6.76 3.59 23.27
CA SER A 172 -6.75 2.16 23.58
C SER A 172 -6.18 1.86 24.97
N SER A 173 -6.77 0.86 25.65
CA SER A 173 -6.32 0.39 26.97
C SER A 173 -4.86 -0.09 26.96
N ARG A 174 -4.40 -0.59 25.81
CA ARG A 174 -3.02 -1.04 25.57
C ARG A 174 -2.04 0.12 25.49
N ASP A 175 -2.36 1.20 24.78
CA ASP A 175 -1.47 2.34 24.66
C ASP A 175 -1.39 3.12 25.98
N LYS A 176 -2.46 3.15 26.79
CA LYS A 176 -2.41 3.62 28.20
C LYS A 176 -1.48 2.77 29.06
N PHE A 177 -1.42 1.45 28.85
CA PHE A 177 -0.50 0.56 29.55
C PHE A 177 0.96 0.76 29.09
N LEU A 178 1.20 0.90 27.79
CA LEU A 178 2.53 1.21 27.25
C LEU A 178 3.01 2.58 27.70
N TYR A 179 2.14 3.60 27.72
CA TYR A 179 2.44 4.90 28.31
C TYR A 179 2.87 4.76 29.76
N LYS A 180 2.06 4.11 30.62
CA LYS A 180 2.41 3.85 32.02
C LYS A 180 3.73 3.10 32.21
N ARG A 181 4.09 2.21 31.29
CA ARG A 181 5.35 1.45 31.34
C ARG A 181 6.54 2.27 30.85
N ILE A 182 6.35 3.13 29.85
CA ILE A 182 7.38 4.03 29.29
C ILE A 182 7.65 5.19 30.25
N THR A 183 6.60 5.78 30.82
CA THR A 183 6.70 6.87 31.80
C THR A 183 6.93 6.37 33.22
N GLY A 184 7.02 5.04 33.40
CA GLY A 184 7.28 4.29 34.62
C GLY A 184 7.09 5.10 35.89
N ASP A 185 5.85 5.19 36.41
CA ASP A 185 5.55 6.00 37.59
C ASP A 185 6.20 7.39 37.52
N ALA A 186 5.66 8.28 36.69
CA ALA A 186 6.10 9.66 36.66
C ALA A 186 6.10 10.22 38.10
N PRO A 187 7.22 10.79 38.58
CA PRO A 187 7.23 11.50 39.86
C PRO A 187 6.18 12.61 39.77
N ARG A 188 5.33 12.71 40.81
CA ARG A 188 4.35 13.79 40.96
C ARG A 188 5.11 15.12 40.84
N GLY A 189 4.92 15.86 39.73
CA GLY A 189 5.51 17.20 39.59
C GLY A 189 5.80 17.71 38.18
N LEU A 190 5.68 16.91 37.12
CA LEU A 190 5.83 17.40 35.74
C LEU A 190 4.46 17.48 35.05
N GLU A 191 3.74 18.57 35.31
CA GLU A 191 2.64 19.00 34.45
C GLU A 191 3.25 19.60 33.18
N ILE A 192 3.47 18.77 32.16
CA ILE A 192 3.77 19.28 30.82
C ILE A 192 2.45 19.82 30.28
N THR A 193 2.35 21.15 30.18
CA THR A 193 1.15 21.80 29.67
C THR A 193 1.15 21.74 28.14
N LEU A 194 -0.03 21.82 27.53
CA LEU A 194 -0.18 21.92 26.07
C LEU A 194 0.60 23.11 25.48
N GLU A 195 0.89 24.12 26.29
CA GLU A 195 1.66 25.32 25.93
C GLU A 195 3.17 25.04 25.78
N ASP A 196 3.70 24.07 26.53
CA ASP A 196 5.12 23.69 26.44
C ASP A 196 5.43 22.93 25.14
N VAL A 197 4.48 22.10 24.69
CA VAL A 197 4.60 21.33 23.43
C VAL A 197 4.46 22.22 22.20
N LEU A 198 3.80 23.37 22.32
CA LEU A 198 3.57 24.31 21.23
C LEU A 198 4.65 25.41 21.12
N ARG A 199 5.68 25.42 21.99
CA ARG A 199 6.79 26.37 21.88
C ARG A 199 7.68 26.03 20.66
N PRO A 200 7.85 26.97 19.70
CA PRO A 200 8.67 26.75 18.51
C PRO A 200 10.15 26.45 18.80
N SER A 201 10.66 26.79 20.00
CA SER A 201 12.06 26.61 20.38
C SER A 201 12.39 25.20 20.91
N PHE A 202 11.40 24.37 21.26
CA PHE A 202 11.66 23.06 21.88
C PHE A 202 12.39 22.08 20.95
N ALA A 203 12.25 22.25 19.63
CA ALA A 203 12.94 21.43 18.64
C ALA A 203 14.39 21.89 18.35
N ALA A 204 14.77 23.11 18.73
CA ALA A 204 16.10 23.65 18.44
C ALA A 204 17.14 23.24 19.49
N ASP A 205 16.72 23.16 20.76
CA ASP A 205 17.63 22.91 21.88
C ASP A 205 18.12 21.44 21.95
N TYR A 206 17.48 20.52 21.22
CA TYR A 206 17.81 19.09 21.23
C TYR A 206 18.56 18.60 19.98
N ALA A 207 18.93 19.49 19.07
CA ALA A 207 19.68 19.12 17.85
C ALA A 207 21.19 18.99 18.08
N GLU A 208 21.75 19.51 19.18
CA GLU A 208 23.20 19.56 19.41
C GLU A 208 23.79 18.46 20.31
N GLU A 209 22.97 17.62 20.96
CA GLU A 209 23.44 16.59 21.91
C GLU A 209 23.40 15.16 21.34
N GLY A 210 23.93 15.00 20.12
CA GLY A 210 23.97 13.72 19.40
C GLY A 210 25.38 13.16 19.19
N ASP A 211 26.28 13.31 20.16
CA ASP A 211 27.63 12.74 20.10
C ASP A 211 27.66 11.27 20.56
N ALA A 212 28.31 10.47 19.71
CA ALA A 212 28.99 9.19 19.95
C ALA A 212 28.45 8.26 21.05
N VAL A 213 27.78 7.17 20.64
CA VAL A 213 27.69 5.96 21.45
C VAL A 213 28.40 4.83 20.73
N ASP A 214 29.53 4.45 21.32
CA ASP A 214 30.39 3.32 20.95
C ASP A 214 29.62 2.00 20.93
N THR A 215 29.78 1.27 19.84
CA THR A 215 29.35 -0.12 19.69
C THR A 215 30.29 -1.05 20.46
N GLU A 216 29.85 -1.56 21.61
CA GLU A 216 30.47 -2.73 22.24
C GLU A 216 29.80 -4.03 21.77
N GLU A 217 30.66 -4.93 21.29
CA GLU A 217 30.39 -6.31 20.93
C GLU A 217 30.00 -7.15 22.17
N GLY A 218 28.81 -7.75 22.12
CA GLY A 218 28.32 -8.69 23.13
C GLY A 218 28.16 -10.10 22.58
N LYS A 219 29.11 -10.96 22.95
CA LYS A 219 29.27 -12.39 22.65
C LYS A 219 28.10 -13.31 23.04
N ASP A 220 28.01 -14.40 22.27
CA ASP A 220 27.68 -15.77 22.65
C ASP A 220 26.38 -16.06 23.45
N GLN A 221 25.38 -16.62 22.77
CA GLN A 221 24.53 -17.66 23.36
C GLN A 221 24.33 -18.84 22.42
N LYS A 222 24.67 -20.02 22.95
CA LYS A 222 24.63 -21.36 22.37
C LYS A 222 23.20 -21.78 22.03
N GLU A 223 22.94 -22.13 20.78
CA GLU A 223 21.77 -22.93 20.39
C GLU A 223 22.07 -24.41 20.64
N SER A 224 21.34 -24.99 21.59
CA SER A 224 21.20 -26.43 21.77
C SER A 224 20.07 -26.96 20.88
N THR A 225 20.42 -27.71 19.86
CA THR A 225 19.48 -28.49 19.04
C THR A 225 19.15 -29.80 19.75
N PRO A 226 17.87 -30.15 20.02
CA PRO A 226 17.53 -31.53 20.30
C PRO A 226 17.24 -32.27 18.99
N ASP A 227 17.98 -33.35 18.79
CA ASP A 227 17.69 -34.43 17.86
C ASP A 227 16.27 -34.94 18.06
N ASN A 228 15.50 -35.03 16.97
CA ASN A 228 14.32 -35.88 16.95
C ASN A 228 14.38 -36.79 15.73
N SER A 229 14.91 -37.98 16.00
CA SER A 229 14.83 -39.17 15.18
C SER A 229 13.44 -39.78 15.32
N LEU A 230 12.68 -39.86 14.22
CA LEU A 230 11.54 -40.76 14.12
C LEU A 230 11.62 -41.48 12.78
N GLY A 231 11.97 -42.75 12.89
CA GLY A 231 12.10 -43.65 11.77
C GLY A 231 10.81 -44.43 11.46
N LYS A 232 10.98 -45.20 10.38
CA LYS A 232 10.35 -46.49 10.04
C LYS A 232 8.90 -46.51 9.53
N GLU A 233 8.84 -46.73 8.22
CA GLU A 233 8.27 -47.92 7.56
C GLU A 233 6.93 -48.47 8.06
N SER A 234 5.97 -48.55 7.13
CA SER A 234 5.31 -49.84 6.83
C SER A 234 4.79 -49.86 5.40
N LYS A 235 5.14 -50.94 4.70
CA LYS A 235 4.54 -51.44 3.46
C LYS A 235 3.30 -52.28 3.81
N GLY A 236 2.30 -52.31 2.94
CA GLY A 236 1.50 -53.53 2.70
C GLY A 236 -0.04 -53.37 2.66
N GLY A 237 -0.64 -53.94 1.59
CA GLY A 237 -2.06 -54.33 1.43
C GLY A 237 -2.97 -53.22 0.88
N ASP A 238 -3.70 -53.33 -0.23
CA ASP A 238 -4.08 -54.44 -1.14
C ASP A 238 -4.04 -53.96 -2.61
#